data_AF-A0A821M7S9-F1
#
_entry.id   AF-A0A821M7S9-F1
#
_cell.length_a   1.000
_cell.length_b   1.000
_cell.length_c   1.000
_cell.angle_alpha   90.00
_cell.angle_beta   90.00
_cell.angle_gamma   90.00
#
_symmetry.space_group_name_H-M   'P 1'
#
loop_
_entity.id
_entity.type
_entity.pdbx_description
1 polymer ?
#
loop_
_entity_poly.entity_id
_entity_poly.type
_entity_poly.pdbx_seq_one_letter_code
_entity_poly.pdbx_strand_id
1 'polypeptide(L)'
;MSVAVRAAATSNARILSSLKPPLNVIVVGGTSGIGRAIALSIARHCPSANITIIGRNESAANAILPQLGSNPKFIRADASLMSEIRTVTKKINAVDMLVLTQGILTTAGRTPTTENIDNKLALHYYGRILFVQELLPLLRSSQNGGKVLFVFDSVHGNPSKINWNDMALEHTYSLSSAANHAMSFTDHAIQYFASQPENTNITFTHALPGFVRTTLGDNLPFWARVPLKCAKAIRLGITSEDCAELMVAHWCPPCRNFTPKLAEIYKRVQSELHEKLDIVFVSHDENENMFNEYFTEMPWKALSFSDRDRFMTLSKKFEVCGIPSLVVLTPSWDVLAMDGVEEVRSVSEEALRMWSQGKYIFWTRSPSEGEYVWAGIACTLCHMYPLVGTRHGCIHQGCNVDLCNTCISKYTHEHPLVEYLIPKKHYSLEQIFASVPHLLGPNNEEQIETKSLWKGSIKSIGIYFSADSGV
;
A
#
# COMPACT_ATOMS: atom_id res chain seq x y z
N MET A 1 6.96 -11.36 10.99
CA MET A 1 6.47 -10.19 10.24
C MET A 1 7.25 -10.11 8.94
N SER A 2 6.57 -10.13 7.79
CA SER A 2 7.23 -10.07 6.47
C SER A 2 7.82 -8.67 6.20
N VAL A 3 8.65 -8.54 5.15
CA VAL A 3 9.18 -7.24 4.71
C VAL A 3 8.05 -6.28 4.35
N ALA A 4 7.05 -6.76 3.61
CA ALA A 4 5.87 -5.99 3.22
C ALA A 4 5.09 -5.44 4.43
N VAL A 5 4.88 -6.25 5.46
CA VAL A 5 4.17 -5.81 6.68
C VAL A 5 4.98 -4.76 7.44
N ARG A 6 6.32 -4.84 7.45
CA ARG A 6 7.16 -3.79 8.06
C ARG A 6 7.09 -2.49 7.29
N ALA A 7 7.18 -2.54 5.96
CA ALA A 7 7.03 -1.37 5.11
C ALA A 7 5.66 -0.69 5.32
N ALA A 8 4.60 -1.50 5.37
CA ALA A 8 3.25 -1.05 5.66
C ALA A 8 3.16 -0.35 7.04
N ALA A 9 3.67 -0.96 8.10
CA ALA A 9 3.67 -0.39 9.44
C ALA A 9 4.44 0.94 9.53
N THR A 10 5.62 1.04 8.89
CA THR A 10 6.39 2.29 8.81
C THR A 10 5.63 3.37 8.05
N SER A 11 4.99 3.01 6.94
CA SER A 11 4.16 3.93 6.15
C SER A 11 2.98 4.45 6.97
N ASN A 12 2.27 3.55 7.67
CA ASN A 12 1.14 3.88 8.55
C ASN A 12 1.55 4.87 9.64
N ALA A 13 2.64 4.58 10.35
CA ALA A 13 3.16 5.43 11.41
C ALA A 13 3.45 6.85 10.92
N ARG A 14 4.02 6.98 9.71
CA ARG A 14 4.34 8.28 9.12
C ARG A 14 3.11 9.04 8.63
N ILE A 15 2.23 8.37 7.88
CA ILE A 15 1.07 9.03 7.26
C ILE A 15 0.07 9.43 8.33
N LEU A 16 -0.35 8.47 9.16
CA LEU A 16 -1.48 8.70 10.06
C LEU A 16 -1.15 9.69 11.18
N SER A 17 0.10 9.76 11.63
CA SER A 17 0.54 10.76 12.61
C SER A 17 0.59 12.19 12.06
N SER A 18 0.66 12.35 10.73
CA SER A 18 0.73 13.66 10.08
C SER A 18 -0.63 14.29 9.80
N LEU A 19 -1.72 13.51 9.92
CA LEU A 19 -3.06 13.95 9.52
C LEU A 19 -3.65 14.98 10.49
N LYS A 20 -4.27 16.01 9.89
CA LYS A 20 -4.98 17.08 10.59
C LYS A 20 -6.20 17.47 9.75
N PRO A 21 -7.40 17.61 10.34
CA PRO A 21 -7.74 17.39 11.76
C PRO A 21 -7.74 15.90 12.14
N PRO A 22 -7.86 15.55 13.45
CA PRO A 22 -7.87 14.16 13.90
C PRO A 22 -8.93 13.31 13.20
N LEU A 23 -8.56 12.09 12.81
CA LEU A 23 -9.42 11.18 12.05
C LEU A 23 -10.62 10.70 12.87
N ASN A 24 -11.80 10.69 12.24
CA ASN A 24 -12.99 10.01 12.74
C ASN A 24 -13.14 8.68 12.00
N VAL A 25 -12.90 7.58 12.71
CA VAL A 25 -12.85 6.24 12.12
C VAL A 25 -14.01 5.40 12.63
N ILE A 26 -14.79 4.85 11.72
CA ILE A 26 -15.89 3.92 12.03
C ILE A 26 -15.47 2.52 11.58
N VAL A 27 -15.45 1.56 12.50
CA VAL A 27 -15.11 0.15 12.21
C VAL A 27 -16.32 -0.75 12.48
N VAL A 28 -16.96 -1.21 11.42
CA VAL A 28 -18.10 -2.14 11.48
C VAL A 28 -17.57 -3.58 11.51
N GLY A 29 -17.87 -4.30 12.59
CA GLY A 29 -17.27 -5.60 12.88
C GLY A 29 -15.94 -5.51 13.65
N GLY A 30 -15.70 -4.41 14.37
CA GLY A 30 -14.44 -4.15 15.08
C GLY A 30 -14.20 -4.93 16.39
N THR A 31 -15.11 -5.80 16.83
CA THR A 31 -15.00 -6.50 18.13
C THR A 31 -14.09 -7.73 18.10
N SER A 32 -13.71 -8.24 16.92
CA SER A 32 -12.84 -9.41 16.78
C SER A 32 -12.10 -9.42 15.45
N GLY A 33 -11.15 -10.35 15.29
CA GLY A 33 -10.49 -10.63 14.01
C GLY A 33 -9.82 -9.41 13.37
N ILE A 34 -10.03 -9.25 12.06
CA ILE A 34 -9.40 -8.20 11.25
C ILE A 34 -9.86 -6.81 11.68
N GLY A 35 -11.17 -6.59 11.88
CA GLY A 35 -11.70 -5.28 12.29
C GLY A 35 -11.11 -4.80 13.60
N ARG A 36 -10.98 -5.69 14.61
CA ARG A 36 -10.30 -5.38 15.87
C ARG A 36 -8.84 -4.97 15.65
N ALA A 37 -8.11 -5.72 14.83
CA ALA A 37 -6.71 -5.43 14.58
C ALA A 37 -6.50 -4.12 13.79
N ILE A 38 -7.39 -3.79 12.85
CA ILE A 38 -7.38 -2.50 12.14
C ILE A 38 -7.61 -1.35 13.13
N ALA A 39 -8.61 -1.45 14.01
CA ALA A 39 -8.87 -0.43 15.02
C ALA A 39 -7.64 -0.19 15.92
N LEU A 40 -6.99 -1.27 16.38
CA LEU A 40 -5.79 -1.20 17.20
C LEU A 40 -4.57 -0.64 16.45
N SER A 41 -4.42 -0.99 15.16
CA SER A 41 -3.34 -0.48 14.31
C SER A 41 -3.49 1.04 14.10
N ILE A 42 -4.70 1.50 13.77
CA ILE A 42 -5.00 2.94 13.64
C ILE A 42 -4.74 3.67 14.96
N ALA A 43 -5.20 3.14 16.10
CA ALA A 43 -4.95 3.76 17.40
C ALA A 43 -3.46 3.89 17.73
N ARG A 44 -2.66 2.90 17.33
CA ARG A 44 -1.20 2.88 17.54
C ARG A 44 -0.50 3.97 16.72
N HIS A 45 -0.91 4.14 15.47
CA HIS A 45 -0.26 5.06 14.52
C HIS A 45 -0.87 6.47 14.51
N CYS A 46 -2.09 6.62 15.02
CA CYS A 46 -2.82 7.87 15.16
C CYS A 46 -3.51 7.95 16.53
N PRO A 47 -2.77 8.25 17.62
CA PRO A 47 -3.35 8.29 18.97
C PRO A 47 -4.44 9.35 19.17
N SER A 48 -4.52 10.33 18.26
CA SER A 48 -5.54 11.37 18.23
C SER A 48 -6.84 10.96 17.53
N ALA A 49 -6.87 9.81 16.85
CA ALA A 49 -8.05 9.36 16.12
C ALA A 49 -9.24 9.06 17.05
N ASN A 50 -10.43 9.51 16.65
CA ASN A 50 -11.71 9.17 17.26
C ASN A 50 -12.22 7.87 16.64
N ILE A 51 -12.02 6.74 17.33
CA ILE A 51 -12.40 5.42 16.83
C ILE A 51 -13.75 4.99 17.40
N THR A 52 -14.72 4.70 16.53
CA THR A 52 -16.01 4.14 16.89
C THR A 52 -16.13 2.71 16.36
N ILE A 53 -16.36 1.75 17.25
CA ILE A 53 -16.61 0.36 16.90
C ILE A 53 -18.11 0.09 16.86
N ILE A 54 -18.57 -0.54 15.79
CA ILE A 54 -19.94 -1.02 15.65
C ILE A 54 -19.93 -2.54 15.62
N GLY A 55 -20.71 -3.17 16.50
CA GLY A 55 -20.80 -4.63 16.56
C GLY A 55 -21.81 -5.14 17.59
N ARG A 56 -21.96 -6.46 17.66
CA ARG A 56 -22.99 -7.11 18.50
C ARG A 56 -22.54 -7.37 19.94
N ASN A 57 -21.24 -7.62 20.15
CA ASN A 57 -20.70 -8.11 21.41
C ASN A 57 -20.09 -6.96 22.22
N GLU A 58 -20.89 -6.42 23.14
CA GLU A 58 -20.49 -5.32 24.02
C GLU A 58 -19.35 -5.70 24.98
N SER A 59 -19.35 -6.92 25.51
CA SER A 59 -18.27 -7.40 26.39
C SER A 59 -16.92 -7.44 25.66
N ALA A 60 -16.89 -7.95 24.43
CA ALA A 60 -15.70 -7.94 23.59
C ALA A 60 -15.25 -6.52 23.22
N ALA A 61 -16.20 -5.60 22.99
CA ALA A 61 -15.90 -4.19 22.76
C ALA A 61 -15.27 -3.53 24.00
N ASN A 62 -15.86 -3.73 25.18
CA ASN A 62 -15.37 -3.15 26.43
C ASN A 62 -13.93 -3.60 26.76
N ALA A 63 -13.55 -4.81 26.36
CA ALA A 63 -12.18 -5.31 26.52
C ALA A 63 -11.14 -4.60 25.62
N ILE A 64 -11.56 -4.00 24.51
CA ILE A 64 -10.65 -3.35 23.54
C ILE A 64 -10.70 -1.83 23.60
N LEU A 65 -11.80 -1.21 24.05
CA LEU A 65 -11.94 0.24 24.14
C LEU A 65 -10.73 0.92 24.83
N PRO A 66 -10.19 0.43 25.96
CA PRO A 66 -9.05 1.07 26.62
C PRO A 66 -7.77 1.15 25.76
N GLN A 67 -7.67 0.36 24.69
CA GLN A 67 -6.51 0.31 23.80
C GLN A 67 -6.66 1.23 22.57
N LEU A 68 -7.81 1.89 22.40
CA LEU A 68 -8.16 2.66 21.20
C LEU A 68 -7.96 4.18 21.34
N GLY A 69 -7.23 4.61 22.38
CA GLY A 69 -6.87 6.00 22.58
C GLY A 69 -7.83 6.77 23.47
N SER A 70 -7.96 8.08 23.23
CA SER A 70 -8.46 9.05 24.21
C SER A 70 -9.99 9.19 24.25
N ASN A 71 -10.71 8.84 23.17
CA ASN A 71 -12.19 8.89 23.16
C ASN A 71 -12.84 7.78 22.32
N PRO A 72 -12.58 6.50 22.63
CA PRO A 72 -13.11 5.40 21.87
C PRO A 72 -14.59 5.19 22.18
N LYS A 73 -15.40 4.93 21.14
CA LYS A 73 -16.84 4.71 21.27
C LYS A 73 -17.21 3.31 20.81
N PHE A 74 -18.19 2.73 21.49
CA PHE A 74 -18.85 1.52 21.02
C PHE A 74 -20.33 1.79 20.79
N ILE A 75 -20.86 1.32 19.66
CA ILE A 75 -22.29 1.34 19.36
C ILE A 75 -22.71 -0.10 19.08
N ARG A 76 -23.58 -0.64 19.95
CA ARG A 76 -24.16 -1.96 19.74
C ARG A 76 -25.10 -1.93 18.53
N ALA A 77 -24.88 -2.83 17.57
CA ALA A 77 -25.76 -3.05 16.42
C ALA A 77 -25.58 -4.45 15.82
N ASP A 78 -26.65 -5.05 15.32
CA ASP A 78 -26.60 -6.17 14.40
C ASP A 78 -26.58 -5.67 12.94
N ALA A 79 -25.40 -5.76 12.30
CA ALA A 79 -25.21 -5.34 10.92
C ALA A 79 -25.91 -6.26 9.88
N SER A 80 -26.61 -7.32 10.31
CA SER A 80 -27.52 -8.08 9.45
C SER A 80 -28.92 -7.45 9.34
N LEU A 81 -29.25 -6.47 10.20
CA LEU A 81 -30.54 -5.79 10.22
C LEU A 81 -30.41 -4.37 9.68
N MET A 82 -31.05 -4.10 8.54
CA MET A 82 -31.01 -2.80 7.86
C MET A 82 -31.65 -1.70 8.72
N SER A 83 -32.71 -2.03 9.46
CA SER A 83 -33.33 -1.13 10.44
C SER A 83 -32.38 -0.70 11.55
N GLU A 84 -31.54 -1.60 12.07
CA GLU A 84 -30.53 -1.24 13.07
C GLU A 84 -29.43 -0.36 12.48
N ILE A 85 -28.96 -0.67 11.26
CA ILE A 85 -27.97 0.16 10.55
C ILE A 85 -28.45 1.61 10.40
N ARG A 86 -29.69 1.83 9.94
CA ARG A 86 -30.30 3.16 9.85
C ARG A 86 -30.43 3.87 11.21
N THR A 87 -30.60 3.10 12.28
CA THR A 87 -30.71 3.67 13.62
C THR A 87 -29.35 4.10 14.17
N VAL A 88 -28.30 3.31 13.94
CA VAL A 88 -26.98 3.60 14.50
C VAL A 88 -26.20 4.64 13.70
N THR A 89 -26.39 4.71 12.39
CA THR A 89 -25.75 5.72 11.52
C THR A 89 -26.21 7.15 11.88
N LYS A 90 -27.46 7.34 12.32
CA LYS A 90 -27.96 8.61 12.86
C LYS A 90 -27.22 9.13 14.10
N LYS A 91 -26.45 8.27 14.79
CA LYS A 91 -25.64 8.64 15.97
C LYS A 91 -24.22 9.07 15.58
N ILE A 92 -23.87 9.01 14.30
CA ILE A 92 -22.54 9.34 13.76
C ILE A 92 -22.60 10.73 13.16
N ASN A 93 -21.72 11.62 13.63
CA ASN A 93 -21.71 13.03 13.23
C ASN A 93 -20.54 13.39 12.31
N ALA A 94 -19.52 12.53 12.23
CA ALA A 94 -18.34 12.71 11.40
C ALA A 94 -17.74 11.34 11.06
N VAL A 95 -17.24 11.21 9.84
CA VAL A 95 -16.45 10.04 9.40
C VAL A 95 -15.48 10.46 8.32
N ASP A 96 -14.20 10.20 8.58
CA ASP A 96 -13.13 10.33 7.60
C ASP A 96 -12.81 8.95 6.99
N MET A 97 -12.94 7.88 7.79
CA MET A 97 -12.68 6.51 7.36
C MET A 97 -13.77 5.55 7.85
N LEU A 98 -14.41 4.86 6.92
CA LEU A 98 -15.37 3.79 7.15
C LEU A 98 -14.75 2.44 6.79
N VAL A 99 -14.57 1.57 7.78
CA VAL A 99 -14.02 0.22 7.61
C VAL A 99 -15.14 -0.80 7.80
N LEU A 100 -15.40 -1.58 6.75
CA LEU A 100 -16.50 -2.54 6.67
C LEU A 100 -15.93 -3.97 6.69
N THR A 101 -15.85 -4.58 7.88
CA THR A 101 -15.30 -5.93 8.08
C THR A 101 -16.33 -6.97 8.52
N GLN A 102 -17.59 -6.57 8.71
CA GLN A 102 -18.65 -7.49 9.13
C GLN A 102 -18.82 -8.63 8.13
N GLY A 103 -19.04 -9.84 8.65
CA GLY A 103 -19.21 -11.01 7.81
C GLY A 103 -19.39 -12.31 8.59
N ILE A 104 -19.84 -13.33 7.89
CA ILE A 104 -20.04 -14.69 8.40
C ILE A 104 -19.43 -15.72 7.46
N LEU A 105 -18.92 -16.81 8.02
CA LEU A 105 -18.61 -18.04 7.29
C LEU A 105 -19.59 -19.12 7.76
N THR A 106 -20.38 -19.65 6.83
CA THR A 106 -21.46 -20.60 7.12
C THR A 106 -21.50 -21.69 6.08
N THR A 107 -21.95 -22.89 6.48
CA THR A 107 -22.28 -24.00 5.58
C THR A 107 -23.80 -24.21 5.47
N ALA A 108 -24.59 -23.39 6.15
CA ALA A 108 -26.05 -23.45 6.05
C ALA A 108 -26.53 -22.95 4.69
N GLY A 109 -27.72 -23.41 4.28
CA GLY A 109 -28.46 -22.85 3.14
C GLY A 109 -28.95 -21.42 3.43
N ARG A 110 -30.04 -21.02 2.78
CA ARG A 110 -30.65 -19.71 3.01
C ARG A 110 -31.11 -19.60 4.46
N THR A 111 -30.65 -18.57 5.16
CA THR A 111 -30.99 -18.29 6.56
C THR A 111 -31.44 -16.83 6.67
N PRO A 112 -32.70 -16.51 6.36
CA PRO A 112 -33.18 -15.14 6.37
C PRO A 112 -33.20 -14.53 7.77
N THR A 113 -32.95 -13.23 7.85
CA THR A 113 -33.21 -12.39 9.02
C THR A 113 -34.70 -12.16 9.19
N THR A 114 -35.09 -11.44 10.26
CA THR A 114 -36.47 -10.97 10.46
C THR A 114 -36.95 -10.01 9.36
N GLU A 115 -36.05 -9.47 8.55
CA GLU A 115 -36.34 -8.61 7.39
C GLU A 115 -36.41 -9.41 6.08
N ASN A 116 -36.43 -10.75 6.14
CA ASN A 116 -36.42 -11.67 5.00
C ASN A 116 -35.20 -11.53 4.07
N ILE A 117 -34.08 -11.00 4.55
CA ILE A 117 -32.81 -10.95 3.81
C ILE A 117 -31.94 -12.10 4.32
N ASP A 118 -31.36 -12.91 3.42
CA ASP A 118 -30.41 -13.95 3.84
C ASP A 118 -29.25 -13.36 4.66
N ASN A 119 -28.90 -13.98 5.79
CA ASN A 119 -27.86 -13.48 6.70
C ASN A 119 -26.50 -13.25 6.03
N LYS A 120 -26.11 -14.10 5.07
CA LYS A 120 -24.85 -13.94 4.34
C LYS A 120 -24.92 -12.71 3.45
N LEU A 121 -25.99 -12.55 2.66
CA LEU A 121 -26.20 -11.37 1.81
C LEU A 121 -26.37 -10.09 2.64
N ALA A 122 -27.06 -10.16 3.78
CA ALA A 122 -27.26 -9.04 4.69
C ALA A 122 -25.92 -8.49 5.19
N LEU A 123 -25.03 -9.37 5.66
CA LEU A 123 -23.72 -8.97 6.18
C LEU A 123 -22.69 -8.67 5.08
N HIS A 124 -22.68 -9.45 3.99
CA HIS A 124 -21.66 -9.36 2.95
C HIS A 124 -21.97 -8.34 1.86
N TYR A 125 -23.21 -7.88 1.72
CA TYR A 125 -23.56 -6.89 0.71
C TYR A 125 -24.47 -5.79 1.26
N TYR A 126 -25.74 -6.11 1.54
CA TYR A 126 -26.76 -5.08 1.82
C TYR A 126 -26.37 -4.15 2.96
N GLY A 127 -25.90 -4.69 4.07
CA GLY A 127 -25.50 -3.89 5.23
C GLY A 127 -24.30 -2.99 4.93
N ARG A 128 -23.33 -3.47 4.15
CA ARG A 128 -22.14 -2.69 3.76
C ARG A 128 -22.54 -1.50 2.90
N ILE A 129 -23.37 -1.74 1.88
CA ILE A 129 -23.85 -0.68 0.99
C ILE A 129 -24.71 0.32 1.76
N LEU A 130 -25.57 -0.15 2.66
CA LEU A 130 -26.39 0.75 3.48
C LEU A 130 -25.55 1.63 4.40
N PHE A 131 -24.50 1.11 5.03
CA PHE A 131 -23.56 1.94 5.79
C PHE A 131 -22.92 3.02 4.93
N VAL A 132 -22.49 2.68 3.70
CA VAL A 132 -21.95 3.67 2.76
C VAL A 132 -23.00 4.72 2.43
N GLN A 133 -24.22 4.33 2.05
CA GLN A 133 -25.29 5.27 1.67
C GLN A 133 -25.63 6.25 2.79
N GLU A 134 -25.84 5.76 4.02
CA GLU A 134 -26.23 6.58 5.17
C GLU A 134 -25.10 7.54 5.59
N LEU A 135 -23.83 7.14 5.43
CA LEU A 135 -22.67 7.92 5.86
C LEU A 135 -22.00 8.71 4.72
N LEU A 136 -22.45 8.54 3.48
CA LEU A 136 -21.88 9.19 2.31
C LEU A 136 -21.82 10.72 2.44
N PRO A 137 -22.87 11.42 2.94
CA PRO A 137 -22.80 12.87 3.12
C PRO A 137 -21.66 13.30 4.06
N LEU A 138 -21.40 12.52 5.11
CA LEU A 138 -20.32 12.81 6.06
C LEU A 138 -18.94 12.52 5.43
N LEU A 139 -18.82 11.41 4.70
CA LEU A 139 -17.59 11.07 3.96
C LEU A 139 -17.22 12.15 2.93
N ARG A 140 -18.21 12.73 2.22
CA ARG A 140 -18.00 13.85 1.29
C ARG A 140 -17.46 15.09 1.98
N SER A 141 -17.88 15.32 3.23
CA SER A 141 -17.45 16.47 4.03
C SER A 141 -16.10 16.30 4.73
N SER A 142 -15.46 15.13 4.58
CA SER A 142 -14.15 14.83 5.20
C SER A 142 -13.07 15.80 4.70
N GLN A 143 -12.37 16.44 5.64
CA GLN A 143 -11.20 17.28 5.33
C GLN A 143 -9.95 16.46 5.03
N ASN A 144 -9.91 15.20 5.45
CA ASN A 144 -8.81 14.28 5.20
C ASN A 144 -8.97 13.49 3.89
N GLY A 145 -10.03 13.77 3.12
CA GLY A 145 -10.52 12.89 2.05
C GLY A 145 -11.29 11.71 2.65
N GLY A 146 -12.50 11.46 2.15
CA GLY A 146 -13.31 10.35 2.64
C GLY A 146 -12.69 9.01 2.23
N LYS A 147 -12.76 8.00 3.10
CA LYS A 147 -12.24 6.67 2.79
C LYS A 147 -13.23 5.60 3.18
N VAL A 148 -13.44 4.64 2.28
CA VAL A 148 -14.27 3.46 2.54
C VAL A 148 -13.48 2.21 2.20
N LEU A 149 -13.21 1.39 3.20
CA LEU A 149 -12.50 0.13 3.06
C LEU A 149 -13.46 -1.05 3.26
N PHE A 150 -13.70 -1.81 2.20
CA PHE A 150 -14.40 -3.09 2.23
C PHE A 150 -13.39 -4.21 2.44
N VAL A 151 -13.38 -4.81 3.63
CA VAL A 151 -12.55 -6.00 3.89
C VAL A 151 -13.38 -7.23 3.54
N PHE A 152 -13.23 -7.68 2.30
CA PHE A 152 -13.98 -8.81 1.76
C PHE A 152 -13.19 -9.57 0.68
N ASP A 153 -13.75 -9.86 -0.48
CA ASP A 153 -13.08 -10.63 -1.54
C ASP A 153 -13.26 -9.87 -2.85
N SER A 154 -12.20 -9.16 -3.24
CA SER A 154 -12.13 -8.32 -4.44
C SER A 154 -11.65 -9.05 -5.69
N VAL A 155 -11.39 -10.36 -5.60
CA VAL A 155 -10.74 -11.10 -6.68
C VAL A 155 -11.67 -12.13 -7.30
N HIS A 156 -12.49 -12.80 -6.49
CA HIS A 156 -13.24 -13.97 -6.95
C HIS A 156 -14.70 -13.68 -7.35
N GLY A 157 -15.11 -12.41 -7.38
CA GLY A 157 -16.38 -11.99 -7.97
C GLY A 157 -16.46 -12.34 -9.45
N ASN A 158 -17.64 -12.76 -9.92
CA ASN A 158 -17.85 -13.05 -11.33
C ASN A 158 -19.25 -12.59 -11.78
N PRO A 159 -19.34 -11.46 -12.50
CA PRO A 159 -20.62 -10.92 -12.98
C PRO A 159 -21.43 -11.88 -13.87
N SER A 160 -20.78 -12.82 -14.57
CA SER A 160 -21.48 -13.81 -15.40
C SER A 160 -22.26 -14.86 -14.59
N LYS A 161 -21.98 -14.97 -13.27
CA LYS A 161 -22.65 -15.89 -12.35
C LYS A 161 -23.78 -15.25 -11.55
N ILE A 162 -24.13 -14.00 -11.85
CA ILE A 162 -25.26 -13.32 -11.22
C ILE A 162 -26.58 -13.87 -11.77
N ASN A 163 -27.49 -14.26 -10.88
CA ASN A 163 -28.87 -14.56 -11.22
C ASN A 163 -29.72 -13.28 -11.15
N TRP A 164 -29.89 -12.65 -12.31
CA TRP A 164 -30.68 -11.42 -12.45
C TRP A 164 -32.18 -11.61 -12.18
N ASN A 165 -32.71 -12.82 -12.35
CA ASN A 165 -34.12 -13.13 -12.10
C ASN A 165 -34.43 -13.40 -10.62
N ASP A 166 -33.40 -13.57 -9.78
CA ASP A 166 -33.53 -13.84 -8.34
C ASP A 166 -32.35 -13.20 -7.60
N MET A 167 -32.23 -11.88 -7.70
CA MET A 167 -31.08 -11.13 -7.14
C MET A 167 -30.95 -11.29 -5.61
N ALA A 168 -32.09 -11.43 -4.92
CA ALA A 168 -32.15 -11.69 -3.48
C ALA A 168 -31.90 -13.15 -3.11
N LEU A 169 -31.79 -14.05 -4.10
CA LEU A 169 -31.62 -15.50 -3.92
C LEU A 169 -32.67 -16.08 -2.96
N GLU A 170 -33.94 -15.74 -3.17
CA GLU A 170 -35.04 -16.30 -2.37
C GLU A 170 -35.38 -17.73 -2.80
N HIS A 171 -35.20 -18.05 -4.08
CA HIS A 171 -35.60 -19.32 -4.67
C HIS A 171 -34.42 -20.17 -5.15
N THR A 172 -33.30 -19.54 -5.51
CA THR A 172 -32.14 -20.19 -6.15
C THR A 172 -30.88 -20.15 -5.30
N TYR A 173 -31.04 -20.02 -3.97
CA TYR A 173 -29.92 -19.90 -3.05
C TYR A 173 -29.00 -21.13 -3.06
N SER A 174 -27.73 -20.86 -3.27
CA SER A 174 -26.59 -21.70 -2.88
C SER A 174 -25.50 -20.84 -2.24
N LEU A 175 -24.62 -21.46 -1.45
CA LEU A 175 -23.46 -20.78 -0.86
C LEU A 175 -22.59 -20.10 -1.92
N SER A 176 -22.41 -20.77 -3.07
CA SER A 176 -21.63 -20.26 -4.20
C SER A 176 -22.31 -19.06 -4.88
N SER A 177 -23.62 -19.15 -5.16
CA SER A 177 -24.36 -18.02 -5.75
C SER A 177 -24.39 -16.83 -4.79
N ALA A 178 -24.60 -17.05 -3.49
CA ALA A 178 -24.63 -15.97 -2.50
C ALA A 178 -23.27 -15.29 -2.34
N ALA A 179 -22.18 -16.07 -2.39
CA ALA A 179 -20.83 -15.51 -2.43
C ALA A 179 -20.60 -14.68 -3.71
N ASN A 180 -20.92 -15.23 -4.89
CA ASN A 180 -20.74 -14.53 -6.17
C ASN A 180 -21.58 -13.25 -6.27
N HIS A 181 -22.84 -13.29 -5.84
CA HIS A 181 -23.71 -12.10 -5.75
C HIS A 181 -23.06 -11.05 -4.83
N ALA A 182 -22.69 -11.43 -3.60
CA ALA A 182 -22.13 -10.48 -2.65
C ALA A 182 -20.83 -9.83 -3.16
N MET A 183 -19.91 -10.60 -3.76
CA MET A 183 -18.66 -10.07 -4.31
C MET A 183 -18.92 -9.14 -5.50
N SER A 184 -19.62 -9.64 -6.52
CA SER A 184 -19.84 -8.90 -7.76
C SER A 184 -20.69 -7.66 -7.56
N PHE A 185 -21.72 -7.73 -6.70
CA PHE A 185 -22.52 -6.56 -6.37
C PHE A 185 -21.75 -5.53 -5.53
N THR A 186 -20.81 -5.97 -4.67
CA THR A 186 -19.94 -5.04 -3.93
C THR A 186 -19.03 -4.28 -4.89
N ASP A 187 -18.36 -4.95 -5.84
CA ASP A 187 -17.53 -4.30 -6.85
C ASP A 187 -18.33 -3.29 -7.68
N HIS A 188 -19.52 -3.70 -8.14
CA HIS A 188 -20.36 -2.83 -8.95
C HIS A 188 -20.88 -1.62 -8.16
N ALA A 189 -21.24 -1.80 -6.89
CA ALA A 189 -21.65 -0.70 -6.03
C ALA A 189 -20.49 0.26 -5.75
N ILE A 190 -19.27 -0.24 -5.56
CA ILE A 190 -18.07 0.58 -5.40
C ILE A 190 -17.83 1.43 -6.65
N GLN A 191 -17.87 0.83 -7.85
CA GLN A 191 -17.73 1.57 -9.11
C GLN A 191 -18.83 2.62 -9.27
N TYR A 192 -20.07 2.27 -8.95
CA TYR A 192 -21.20 3.21 -8.97
C TYR A 192 -20.95 4.41 -8.05
N PHE A 193 -20.57 4.19 -6.79
CA PHE A 193 -20.28 5.30 -5.88
C PHE A 193 -19.05 6.11 -6.34
N ALA A 194 -17.97 5.45 -6.76
CA ALA A 194 -16.76 6.14 -7.22
C ALA A 194 -17.01 7.00 -8.48
N SER A 195 -17.90 6.58 -9.37
CA SER A 195 -18.24 7.32 -10.59
C SER A 195 -19.05 8.60 -10.37
N GLN A 196 -19.62 8.81 -9.18
CA GLN A 196 -20.41 10.00 -8.88
C GLN A 196 -19.50 11.23 -8.71
N PRO A 197 -19.77 12.35 -9.41
CA PRO A 197 -18.95 13.55 -9.32
C PRO A 197 -18.80 14.11 -7.89
N GLU A 198 -19.82 13.93 -7.05
CA GLU A 198 -19.80 14.39 -5.65
C GLU A 198 -18.85 13.56 -4.77
N ASN A 199 -18.37 12.42 -5.25
CA ASN A 199 -17.52 11.49 -4.50
C ASN A 199 -16.05 11.56 -4.93
N THR A 200 -15.65 12.55 -5.73
CA THR A 200 -14.26 12.73 -6.20
C THR A 200 -13.23 12.86 -5.07
N ASN A 201 -13.65 13.33 -3.88
CA ASN A 201 -12.81 13.40 -2.68
C ASN A 201 -12.89 12.11 -1.81
N ILE A 202 -13.51 11.04 -2.30
CA ILE A 202 -13.68 9.78 -1.56
C ILE A 202 -12.95 8.65 -2.28
N THR A 203 -12.10 7.94 -1.55
CA THR A 203 -11.49 6.68 -2.02
C THR A 203 -12.30 5.49 -1.54
N PHE A 204 -12.71 4.63 -2.47
CA PHE A 204 -13.34 3.35 -2.17
C PHE A 204 -12.39 2.22 -2.50
N THR A 205 -12.18 1.30 -1.56
CA THR A 205 -11.26 0.16 -1.70
C THR A 205 -11.98 -1.13 -1.40
N HIS A 206 -11.86 -2.11 -2.30
CA HIS A 206 -12.23 -3.49 -2.03
C HIS A 206 -10.98 -4.35 -1.84
N ALA A 207 -10.76 -4.84 -0.63
CA ALA A 207 -9.55 -5.56 -0.28
C ALA A 207 -9.83 -7.03 0.02
N LEU A 208 -9.04 -7.92 -0.58
CA LEU A 208 -8.94 -9.33 -0.24
C LEU A 208 -7.89 -9.52 0.88
N PRO A 209 -8.28 -9.86 2.12
CA PRO A 209 -7.32 -10.04 3.22
C PRO A 209 -6.55 -11.37 3.15
N GLY A 210 -6.89 -12.22 2.18
CA GLY A 210 -6.35 -13.57 2.08
C GLY A 210 -6.73 -14.44 3.29
N PHE A 211 -5.90 -15.45 3.56
CA PHE A 211 -6.13 -16.34 4.70
C PHE A 211 -5.58 -15.72 5.99
N VAL A 212 -6.49 -15.17 6.82
CA VAL A 212 -6.15 -14.55 8.11
C VAL A 212 -6.58 -15.43 9.27
N ARG A 213 -5.68 -15.60 10.25
CA ARG A 213 -5.95 -16.40 11.45
C ARG A 213 -6.91 -15.66 12.40
N THR A 214 -8.22 -15.80 12.16
CA THR A 214 -9.30 -15.16 12.94
C THR A 214 -10.29 -16.19 13.49
N THR A 215 -11.26 -15.75 14.30
CA THR A 215 -12.34 -16.60 14.84
C THR A 215 -13.49 -16.84 13.85
N LEU A 216 -13.39 -16.39 12.58
CA LEU A 216 -14.49 -16.42 11.61
C LEU A 216 -15.12 -17.82 11.40
N GLY A 217 -14.30 -18.87 11.44
CA GLY A 217 -14.76 -20.25 11.27
C GLY A 217 -15.03 -21.03 12.56
N ASP A 218 -15.03 -20.37 13.72
CA ASP A 218 -15.15 -21.07 15.02
C ASP A 218 -16.55 -21.67 15.25
N ASN A 219 -17.56 -21.16 14.56
CA ASN A 219 -18.95 -21.65 14.61
C ASN A 219 -19.29 -22.68 13.52
N LEU A 220 -18.30 -23.11 12.72
CA LEU A 220 -18.52 -24.12 11.68
C LEU A 220 -18.73 -25.52 12.28
N PRO A 221 -19.44 -26.41 11.55
CA PRO A 221 -19.50 -27.82 11.90
C PRO A 221 -18.11 -28.43 12.11
N PHE A 222 -18.00 -29.43 12.99
CA PHE A 222 -16.70 -29.97 13.40
C PHE A 222 -15.81 -30.40 12.21
N TRP A 223 -16.40 -30.98 11.17
CA TRP A 223 -15.69 -31.46 9.98
C TRP A 223 -15.02 -30.33 9.18
N ALA A 224 -15.55 -29.10 9.21
CA ALA A 224 -14.96 -27.93 8.57
C ALA A 224 -14.06 -27.14 9.55
N ARG A 225 -14.46 -27.09 10.83
CA ARG A 225 -13.76 -26.37 11.88
C ARG A 225 -12.42 -27.01 12.25
N VAL A 226 -12.34 -28.35 12.28
CA VAL A 226 -11.10 -29.07 12.65
C VAL A 226 -9.97 -28.81 11.64
N PRO A 227 -10.16 -28.98 10.32
CA PRO A 227 -9.15 -28.60 9.32
C PRO A 227 -8.70 -27.14 9.44
N LEU A 228 -9.64 -26.21 9.66
CA LEU A 228 -9.33 -24.80 9.83
C LEU A 228 -8.47 -24.55 11.08
N LYS A 229 -8.76 -25.23 12.20
CA LYS A 229 -7.93 -25.18 13.40
C LYS A 229 -6.53 -25.75 13.17
N CYS A 230 -6.42 -26.87 12.46
CA CYS A 230 -5.14 -27.46 12.08
C CYS A 230 -4.30 -26.50 11.22
N ALA A 231 -4.92 -25.88 10.20
CA ALA A 231 -4.27 -24.89 9.35
C ALA A 231 -3.73 -23.69 10.17
N LYS A 232 -4.52 -23.18 11.12
CA LYS A 232 -4.07 -22.12 12.05
C LYS A 232 -2.91 -22.59 12.94
N ALA A 233 -2.96 -23.83 13.44
CA ALA A 233 -1.94 -24.39 14.33
C ALA A 233 -0.57 -24.55 13.64
N ILE A 234 -0.56 -24.91 12.35
CA ILE A 234 0.66 -24.95 11.52
C ILE A 234 1.07 -23.57 10.98
N ARG A 235 0.46 -22.49 11.51
CA ARG A 235 0.75 -21.10 11.14
C ARG A 235 0.51 -20.76 9.67
N LEU A 236 -0.38 -21.48 8.97
CA LEU A 236 -0.82 -21.11 7.63
C LEU A 236 -1.62 -19.80 7.69
N GLY A 237 -1.32 -18.87 6.77
CA GLY A 237 -1.90 -17.53 6.75
C GLY A 237 -1.22 -16.51 7.65
N ILE A 238 -1.64 -15.26 7.53
CA ILE A 238 -1.11 -14.13 8.29
C ILE A 238 -1.88 -13.91 9.60
N THR A 239 -1.29 -13.17 10.54
CA THR A 239 -2.00 -12.71 11.74
C THR A 239 -3.03 -11.63 11.40
N SER A 240 -4.00 -11.42 12.29
CA SER A 240 -4.89 -10.26 12.19
C SER A 240 -4.13 -8.94 12.25
N GLU A 241 -3.05 -8.88 13.04
CA GLU A 241 -2.20 -7.71 13.19
C GLU A 241 -1.42 -7.40 11.91
N ASP A 242 -0.79 -8.40 11.29
CA ASP A 242 -0.07 -8.23 10.03
C ASP A 242 -1.04 -7.84 8.91
N CYS A 243 -2.23 -8.46 8.87
CA CYS A 243 -3.30 -8.08 7.94
C CYS A 243 -3.73 -6.63 8.15
N ALA A 244 -3.89 -6.20 9.41
CA ALA A 244 -4.29 -4.83 9.71
C ALA A 244 -3.27 -3.80 9.22
N GLU A 245 -1.98 -4.05 9.41
CA GLU A 245 -0.94 -3.13 8.89
C GLU A 245 -1.03 -2.97 7.37
N LEU A 246 -1.26 -4.07 6.63
CA LEU A 246 -1.44 -4.04 5.18
C LEU A 246 -2.72 -3.28 4.77
N MET A 247 -3.84 -3.52 5.45
CA MET A 247 -5.14 -2.91 5.15
C MET A 247 -5.14 -1.40 5.47
N VAL A 248 -4.44 -0.99 6.52
CA VAL A 248 -4.28 0.43 6.89
C VAL A 248 -3.32 1.14 5.94
N ALA A 249 -2.31 0.42 5.42
CA ALA A 249 -1.32 0.96 4.48
C ALA A 249 -1.89 1.27 3.09
N HIS A 250 -3.13 0.89 2.80
CA HIS A 250 -3.84 1.24 1.57
C HIS A 250 -4.17 2.76 1.46
N TRP A 251 -3.52 3.59 2.27
CA TRP A 251 -3.26 4.97 1.92
C TRP A 251 -2.18 5.01 0.80
N CYS A 252 -2.57 5.22 -0.46
CA CYS A 252 -1.62 5.71 -1.50
C CYS A 252 -1.43 7.25 -1.63
N PRO A 253 -1.73 8.13 -0.64
CA PRO A 253 -1.27 9.51 -0.71
C PRO A 253 0.25 9.70 -0.67
N PRO A 254 1.15 8.76 -0.30
CA PRO A 254 2.58 8.96 -0.55
C PRO A 254 2.91 9.22 -2.02
N CYS A 255 2.26 8.49 -2.94
CA CYS A 255 2.40 8.70 -4.38
C CYS A 255 1.75 10.02 -4.80
N ARG A 256 0.48 10.25 -4.43
CA ARG A 256 -0.25 11.49 -4.76
C ARG A 256 0.32 12.76 -4.11
N ASN A 257 1.07 12.65 -3.01
CA ASN A 257 1.78 13.78 -2.38
C ASN A 257 3.17 13.99 -2.97
N PHE A 258 3.88 12.90 -3.32
CA PHE A 258 5.26 12.99 -3.79
C PHE A 258 5.36 13.31 -5.27
N THR A 259 4.52 12.71 -6.12
CA THR A 259 4.56 12.93 -7.58
C THR A 259 4.41 14.40 -7.96
N PRO A 260 3.43 15.17 -7.44
CA PRO A 260 3.33 16.59 -7.76
C PRO A 260 4.54 17.39 -7.28
N LYS A 261 5.08 17.06 -6.10
CA LYS A 261 6.28 17.70 -5.55
C LYS A 261 7.51 17.43 -6.42
N LEU A 262 7.72 16.18 -6.83
CA LEU A 262 8.82 15.80 -7.71
C LEU A 262 8.68 16.47 -9.09
N ALA A 263 7.47 16.51 -9.65
CA ALA A 263 7.17 17.19 -10.91
C ALA A 263 7.42 18.70 -10.84
N GLU A 264 7.03 19.36 -9.74
CA GLU A 264 7.28 20.78 -9.52
C GLU A 264 8.79 21.09 -9.44
N ILE A 265 9.52 20.31 -8.63
CA ILE A 265 10.99 20.45 -8.51
C ILE A 265 11.64 20.21 -9.88
N TYR A 266 11.26 19.14 -10.57
CA TYR A 266 11.78 18.79 -11.89
C TYR A 266 11.58 19.93 -12.91
N LYS A 267 10.37 20.52 -12.97
CA LYS A 267 10.05 21.67 -13.83
C LYS A 267 10.87 22.90 -13.46
N ARG A 268 11.06 23.18 -12.17
CA ARG A 268 11.78 24.37 -11.68
C ARG A 268 13.27 24.35 -12.04
N VAL A 269 13.92 23.18 -11.94
CA VAL A 269 15.34 23.04 -12.27
C VAL A 269 15.56 22.55 -13.72
N GLN A 270 14.51 22.40 -14.52
CA GLN A 270 14.58 21.79 -15.86
C GLN A 270 15.60 22.47 -16.79
N SER A 271 15.74 23.80 -16.73
CA SER A 271 16.74 24.54 -17.51
C SER A 271 18.19 24.18 -17.14
N GLU A 272 18.42 23.77 -15.90
CA GLU A 272 19.73 23.34 -15.41
C GLU A 272 19.99 21.85 -15.65
N LEU A 273 18.91 21.06 -15.62
CA LEU A 273 18.88 19.63 -15.90
C LEU A 273 18.90 19.29 -17.40
N HIS A 274 18.75 20.28 -18.28
CA HIS A 274 18.55 20.06 -19.71
C HIS A 274 19.61 19.12 -20.28
N GLU A 275 19.15 18.01 -20.88
CA GLU A 275 19.97 16.91 -21.40
C GLU A 275 20.94 16.26 -20.39
N LYS A 276 20.75 16.42 -19.07
CA LYS A 276 21.66 15.90 -18.03
C LYS A 276 21.01 14.88 -17.08
N LEU A 277 19.73 15.04 -16.76
CA LEU A 277 18.96 14.10 -15.93
C LEU A 277 17.60 13.83 -16.57
N ASP A 278 17.24 12.56 -16.63
CA ASP A 278 15.94 12.11 -17.10
C ASP A 278 15.25 11.21 -16.07
N ILE A 279 13.92 11.15 -16.08
CA ILE A 279 13.15 10.26 -15.20
C ILE A 279 12.26 9.36 -16.06
N VAL A 280 12.25 8.08 -15.74
CA VAL A 280 11.39 7.07 -16.37
C VAL A 280 10.42 6.54 -15.33
N PHE A 281 9.15 6.88 -15.49
CA PHE A 281 8.05 6.35 -14.72
C PHE A 281 7.79 4.88 -15.06
N VAL A 282 7.68 4.05 -14.03
CA VAL A 282 7.36 2.62 -14.10
C VAL A 282 6.14 2.39 -13.23
N SER A 283 4.99 2.29 -13.89
CA SER A 283 3.69 2.25 -13.22
C SER A 283 3.44 0.93 -12.48
N HIS A 284 2.93 1.06 -11.26
CA HIS A 284 2.32 -0.02 -10.47
C HIS A 284 0.79 -0.04 -10.60
N ASP A 285 0.21 0.80 -11.47
CA ASP A 285 -1.24 0.86 -11.67
C ASP A 285 -1.81 -0.48 -12.16
N GLU A 286 -3.08 -0.72 -11.83
CA GLU A 286 -3.76 -1.97 -12.13
C GLU A 286 -4.18 -2.08 -13.60
N ASN A 287 -4.46 -0.95 -14.25
CA ASN A 287 -4.92 -0.90 -15.62
C ASN A 287 -4.41 0.34 -16.37
N GLU A 288 -4.52 0.28 -17.70
CA GLU A 288 -3.98 1.29 -18.61
C GLU A 288 -4.68 2.66 -18.49
N ASN A 289 -5.97 2.69 -18.14
CA ASN A 289 -6.68 3.96 -17.94
C ASN A 289 -6.12 4.72 -16.74
N MET A 290 -5.89 4.03 -15.63
CA MET A 290 -5.32 4.63 -14.42
C MET A 290 -3.88 5.10 -14.65
N PHE A 291 -3.10 4.30 -15.37
CA PHE A 291 -1.78 4.72 -15.83
C PHE A 291 -1.85 6.02 -16.64
N ASN A 292 -2.72 6.08 -17.65
CA ASN A 292 -2.86 7.23 -18.52
C ASN A 292 -3.30 8.49 -17.77
N GLU A 293 -4.30 8.38 -16.89
CA GLU A 293 -4.77 9.48 -16.05
C GLU A 293 -3.65 10.02 -15.17
N TYR A 294 -2.95 9.14 -14.46
CA TYR A 294 -1.89 9.53 -13.52
C TYR A 294 -0.65 10.09 -14.22
N PHE A 295 -0.30 9.54 -15.37
CA PHE A 295 0.87 9.95 -16.12
C PHE A 295 0.74 11.38 -16.68
N THR A 296 -0.49 11.89 -16.88
CA THR A 296 -0.72 13.28 -17.33
C THR A 296 -0.13 14.34 -16.39
N GLU A 297 0.08 14.01 -15.12
CA GLU A 297 0.65 14.92 -14.13
C GLU A 297 2.18 15.02 -14.21
N MET A 298 2.83 14.15 -14.99
CA MET A 298 4.28 13.93 -14.96
C MET A 298 5.00 14.57 -16.16
N PRO A 299 6.05 15.40 -15.94
CA PRO A 299 6.79 16.06 -17.03
C PRO A 299 7.88 15.19 -17.68
N TRP A 300 7.94 13.90 -17.35
CA TRP A 300 9.02 12.98 -17.73
C TRP A 300 8.51 11.78 -18.52
N LYS A 301 9.39 10.81 -18.83
CA LYS A 301 9.09 9.67 -19.71
C LYS A 301 8.44 8.53 -18.93
N ALA A 302 7.77 7.60 -19.61
CA ALA A 302 7.26 6.38 -18.99
C ALA A 302 7.63 5.12 -19.76
N LEU A 303 7.78 4.02 -19.02
CA LEU A 303 7.70 2.67 -19.58
C LEU A 303 6.24 2.42 -19.99
N SER A 304 6.03 1.90 -21.21
CA SER A 304 4.69 1.53 -21.66
C SER A 304 4.01 0.60 -20.66
N PHE A 305 2.74 0.87 -20.37
CA PHE A 305 1.94 0.02 -19.48
C PHE A 305 1.87 -1.44 -19.95
N SER A 306 1.91 -1.66 -21.28
CA SER A 306 1.89 -3.00 -21.88
C SER A 306 3.17 -3.81 -21.63
N ASP A 307 4.31 -3.18 -21.29
CA ASP A 307 5.59 -3.86 -21.04
C ASP A 307 5.69 -4.37 -19.58
N ARG A 308 4.74 -5.23 -19.19
CA ARG A 308 4.64 -5.80 -17.84
C ARG A 308 5.81 -6.71 -17.48
N ASP A 309 6.42 -7.38 -18.45
CA ASP A 309 7.60 -8.24 -18.23
C ASP A 309 8.80 -7.42 -17.75
N ARG A 310 8.99 -6.23 -18.33
CA ARG A 310 10.06 -5.34 -17.92
C ARG A 310 9.77 -4.63 -16.61
N PHE A 311 8.52 -4.24 -16.37
CA PHE A 311 8.07 -3.81 -15.04
C PHE A 311 8.48 -4.83 -13.96
N MET A 312 8.13 -6.11 -14.15
CA MET A 312 8.45 -7.18 -13.20
C MET A 312 9.96 -7.37 -13.04
N THR A 313 10.71 -7.27 -14.15
CA THR A 313 12.17 -7.38 -14.14
C THR A 313 12.82 -6.24 -13.35
N LEU A 314 12.41 -4.99 -13.59
CA LEU A 314 12.93 -3.80 -12.92
C LEU A 314 12.56 -3.81 -11.43
N SER A 315 11.29 -4.08 -11.09
CA SER A 315 10.81 -4.16 -9.71
C SER A 315 11.58 -5.21 -8.91
N LYS A 316 11.78 -6.41 -9.47
CA LYS A 316 12.58 -7.47 -8.83
C LYS A 316 14.06 -7.10 -8.71
N LYS A 317 14.63 -6.45 -9.73
CA LYS A 317 16.06 -6.09 -9.79
C LYS A 317 16.44 -5.03 -8.77
N PHE A 318 15.58 -4.04 -8.59
CA PHE A 318 15.76 -2.96 -7.62
C PHE A 318 15.14 -3.28 -6.25
N GLU A 319 14.63 -4.50 -6.07
CA GLU A 319 13.99 -4.96 -4.83
C GLU A 319 12.90 -3.98 -4.33
N VAL A 320 12.10 -3.46 -5.26
CA VAL A 320 11.04 -2.48 -4.97
C VAL A 320 9.98 -3.13 -4.09
N CYS A 321 10.03 -2.83 -2.80
CA CYS A 321 9.12 -3.35 -1.79
C CYS A 321 7.95 -2.40 -1.47
N GLY A 322 7.91 -1.21 -2.09
CA GLY A 322 6.88 -0.20 -1.86
C GLY A 322 7.01 1.00 -2.79
N ILE A 323 5.91 1.75 -2.93
CA ILE A 323 5.81 2.96 -3.75
C ILE A 323 5.42 4.19 -2.90
N PRO A 324 5.86 5.42 -3.27
CA PRO A 324 6.77 5.71 -4.38
C PRO A 324 8.20 5.25 -4.09
N SER A 325 8.92 4.81 -5.14
CA SER A 325 10.35 4.48 -5.09
C SER A 325 11.06 5.13 -6.27
N LEU A 326 12.26 5.67 -6.07
CA LEU A 326 13.03 6.36 -7.10
C LEU A 326 14.48 5.90 -7.01
N VAL A 327 14.99 5.23 -8.05
CA VAL A 327 16.38 4.77 -8.12
C VAL A 327 17.11 5.59 -9.18
N VAL A 328 18.26 6.17 -8.87
CA VAL A 328 19.02 7.01 -9.80
C VAL A 328 20.32 6.33 -10.22
N LEU A 329 20.60 6.33 -11.52
CA LEU A 329 21.67 5.57 -12.16
C LEU A 329 22.55 6.48 -13.04
N THR A 330 23.85 6.18 -13.16
CA THR A 330 24.76 6.79 -14.14
C THR A 330 24.71 6.07 -15.51
N PRO A 331 25.32 6.62 -16.58
CA PRO A 331 25.51 5.92 -17.86
C PRO A 331 26.31 4.62 -17.75
N SER A 332 27.19 4.51 -16.77
CA SER A 332 27.92 3.29 -16.43
C SER A 332 27.10 2.29 -15.61
N TRP A 333 25.82 2.60 -15.35
CA TRP A 333 24.90 1.79 -14.55
C TRP A 333 25.23 1.71 -13.05
N ASP A 334 26.03 2.65 -12.57
CA ASP A 334 26.28 2.80 -11.14
C ASP A 334 25.08 3.47 -10.48
N VAL A 335 24.72 3.00 -9.29
CA VAL A 335 23.60 3.57 -8.54
C VAL A 335 24.06 4.82 -7.81
N LEU A 336 23.58 5.99 -8.24
CA LEU A 336 23.73 7.25 -7.51
C LEU A 336 22.83 7.32 -6.28
N ALA A 337 21.61 6.78 -6.38
CA ALA A 337 20.62 6.77 -5.28
C ALA A 337 19.76 5.50 -5.34
N MET A 338 19.71 4.70 -4.26
CA MET A 338 18.72 3.63 -4.12
C MET A 338 17.40 4.13 -3.54
N ASP A 339 17.42 5.23 -2.78
CA ASP A 339 16.24 5.89 -2.21
C ASP A 339 16.22 7.38 -2.57
N GLY A 340 16.07 7.64 -3.87
CA GLY A 340 15.97 9.00 -4.41
C GLY A 340 14.75 9.77 -3.87
N VAL A 341 13.71 9.07 -3.39
CA VAL A 341 12.55 9.71 -2.76
C VAL A 341 12.98 10.42 -1.48
N GLU A 342 13.78 9.77 -0.65
CA GLU A 342 14.27 10.36 0.60
C GLU A 342 15.31 11.47 0.36
N GLU A 343 16.16 11.31 -0.65
CA GLU A 343 17.10 12.34 -1.09
C GLU A 343 16.37 13.64 -1.52
N VAL A 344 15.31 13.52 -2.34
CA VAL A 344 14.47 14.67 -2.73
C VAL A 344 13.72 15.26 -1.54
N ARG A 345 13.30 14.45 -0.56
CA ARG A 345 12.69 14.97 0.66
C ARG A 345 13.69 15.76 1.52
N SER A 346 14.93 15.30 1.58
CA SER A 346 15.97 15.84 2.45
C SER A 346 16.56 17.14 1.90
N VAL A 347 16.91 17.17 0.62
CA VAL A 347 17.65 18.31 0.02
C VAL A 347 16.93 18.94 -1.18
N SER A 348 15.71 18.49 -1.50
CA SER A 348 14.82 19.09 -2.50
C SER A 348 15.48 19.23 -3.88
N GLU A 349 15.69 20.46 -4.35
CA GLU A 349 16.25 20.75 -5.68
C GLU A 349 17.70 20.29 -5.82
N GLU A 350 18.46 20.33 -4.73
CA GLU A 350 19.89 19.99 -4.74
C GLU A 350 20.10 18.52 -5.11
N ALA A 351 19.12 17.66 -4.83
CA ALA A 351 19.17 16.27 -5.23
C ALA A 351 19.26 16.14 -6.75
N LEU A 352 18.33 16.77 -7.47
CA LEU A 352 18.30 16.73 -8.93
C LEU A 352 19.52 17.44 -9.53
N ARG A 353 19.98 18.55 -8.93
CA ARG A 353 21.20 19.25 -9.36
C ARG A 353 22.44 18.35 -9.26
N MET A 354 22.61 17.63 -8.15
CA MET A 354 23.70 16.68 -7.95
C MET A 354 23.62 15.51 -8.92
N TRP A 355 22.45 14.89 -9.05
CA TRP A 355 22.24 13.79 -10.00
C TRP A 355 22.52 14.22 -11.45
N SER A 356 22.13 15.43 -11.85
CA SER A 356 22.41 15.98 -13.19
C SER A 356 23.91 16.16 -13.48
N GLN A 357 24.75 16.19 -12.45
CA GLN A 357 26.20 16.23 -12.59
C GLN A 357 26.84 14.84 -12.52
N GLY A 358 26.03 13.78 -12.39
CA GLY A 358 26.51 12.43 -12.11
C GLY A 358 27.10 12.31 -10.69
N LYS A 359 26.71 13.21 -9.80
CA LYS A 359 27.23 13.29 -8.42
C LYS A 359 26.20 12.77 -7.44
N TYR A 360 26.71 12.29 -6.33
CA TYR A 360 25.96 11.85 -5.18
C TYR A 360 25.81 13.01 -4.16
N ILE A 361 24.74 13.00 -3.37
CA ILE A 361 24.36 14.11 -2.49
C ILE A 361 25.13 14.15 -1.17
N PHE A 362 25.46 13.01 -0.58
CA PHE A 362 26.04 12.91 0.78
C PHE A 362 27.53 12.57 0.80
N TRP A 363 28.31 13.13 -0.12
CA TRP A 363 29.75 12.86 -0.17
C TRP A 363 30.56 13.89 0.58
N THR A 364 31.47 13.41 1.42
CA THR A 364 32.59 14.22 1.95
C THR A 364 33.82 14.19 1.03
N ARG A 365 33.96 13.23 0.09
CA ARG A 365 35.00 13.20 -0.97
C ARG A 365 34.67 12.20 -2.10
N SER A 366 34.75 12.47 -3.39
CA SER A 366 34.56 11.42 -4.43
C SER A 366 35.54 10.24 -4.30
N PRO A 367 35.15 9.00 -4.67
CA PRO A 367 36.03 7.85 -4.57
C PRO A 367 37.09 7.91 -5.67
N SER A 368 38.30 7.45 -5.35
CA SER A 368 39.38 7.37 -6.35
C SER A 368 39.13 6.20 -7.31
N GLU A 369 39.67 6.29 -8.52
CA GLU A 369 39.61 5.21 -9.51
C GLU A 369 40.16 3.90 -8.89
N GLY A 370 39.35 2.84 -8.91
CA GLY A 370 39.69 1.53 -8.33
C GLY A 370 39.23 1.28 -6.88
N GLU A 371 38.61 2.25 -6.19
CA GLU A 371 38.03 2.01 -4.86
C GLU A 371 36.72 1.19 -4.93
N TYR A 372 36.56 0.22 -4.01
CA TYR A 372 35.34 -0.59 -3.91
C TYR A 372 34.19 0.22 -3.29
N VAL A 373 33.01 0.23 -3.93
CA VAL A 373 31.83 0.97 -3.47
C VAL A 373 30.67 0.01 -3.16
N TRP A 374 30.09 0.16 -1.96
CA TRP A 374 28.94 -0.59 -1.47
C TRP A 374 27.66 0.26 -1.57
N ALA A 375 27.08 0.34 -2.77
CA ALA A 375 25.84 1.05 -3.02
C ALA A 375 24.69 0.54 -2.12
N GLY A 376 23.85 1.45 -1.61
CA GLY A 376 22.74 1.09 -0.73
C GLY A 376 23.12 0.77 0.72
N ILE A 377 24.41 0.85 1.08
CA ILE A 377 24.90 0.53 2.42
C ILE A 377 25.54 1.77 3.03
N ALA A 378 25.01 2.24 4.16
CA ALA A 378 25.60 3.31 4.95
C ALA A 378 26.42 2.72 6.12
N CYS A 379 27.52 3.35 6.48
CA CYS A 379 28.18 3.05 7.75
C CYS A 379 27.23 3.42 8.91
N THR A 380 26.90 2.46 9.76
CA THR A 380 26.03 2.63 10.93
C THR A 380 26.55 3.69 11.90
N LEU A 381 27.87 3.87 12.00
CA LEU A 381 28.47 4.80 12.96
C LEU A 381 28.67 6.21 12.40
N CYS A 382 29.29 6.34 11.22
CA CYS A 382 29.62 7.66 10.65
C CYS A 382 28.65 8.14 9.57
N HIS A 383 27.62 7.33 9.26
CA HIS A 383 26.62 7.60 8.23
C HIS A 383 27.18 7.83 6.81
N MET A 384 28.44 7.46 6.57
CA MET A 384 29.04 7.48 5.23
C MET A 384 28.25 6.58 4.30
N TYR A 385 27.74 7.15 3.20
CA TYR A 385 26.92 6.47 2.21
C TYR A 385 27.26 6.95 0.79
N PRO A 386 27.42 6.03 -0.19
CA PRO A 386 27.58 4.59 0.00
C PRO A 386 28.90 4.27 0.72
N LEU A 387 28.99 3.12 1.38
CA LEU A 387 30.21 2.72 2.09
C LEU A 387 31.33 2.45 1.06
N VAL A 388 32.48 3.10 1.22
CA VAL A 388 33.65 2.96 0.33
C VAL A 388 34.77 2.18 1.03
N GLY A 389 35.41 1.28 0.30
CA GLY A 389 36.47 0.40 0.79
C GLY A 389 35.93 -0.90 1.39
N THR A 390 36.59 -1.40 2.43
CA THR A 390 36.20 -2.64 3.11
C THR A 390 34.93 -2.44 3.93
N ARG A 391 33.90 -3.25 3.66
CA ARG A 391 32.66 -3.32 4.44
C ARG A 391 32.78 -4.38 5.52
N HIS A 392 32.35 -4.05 6.74
CA HIS A 392 32.21 -4.99 7.84
C HIS A 392 30.74 -5.10 8.24
N GLY A 393 30.07 -6.16 7.79
CA GLY A 393 28.62 -6.33 7.95
C GLY A 393 28.23 -7.45 8.90
N CYS A 394 27.18 -7.26 9.68
CA CYS A 394 26.62 -8.28 10.56
C CYS A 394 25.85 -9.35 9.76
N ILE A 395 26.07 -10.62 10.05
CA ILE A 395 25.37 -11.75 9.41
C ILE A 395 24.21 -12.31 10.22
N HIS A 396 23.99 -11.83 11.46
CA HIS A 396 22.88 -12.27 12.28
C HIS A 396 21.53 -11.82 11.68
N GLN A 397 20.59 -12.75 11.55
CA GLN A 397 19.29 -12.49 10.93
C GLN A 397 18.51 -11.44 11.72
N GLY A 398 18.19 -10.31 11.08
CA GLY A 398 17.47 -9.19 11.70
C GLY A 398 18.37 -8.08 12.27
N CYS A 399 19.69 -8.19 12.12
CA CYS A 399 20.65 -7.15 12.49
C CYS A 399 21.22 -6.45 11.24
N ASN A 400 21.06 -5.13 11.15
CA ASN A 400 21.49 -4.31 9.99
C ASN A 400 22.65 -3.37 10.37
N VAL A 401 23.72 -3.94 10.95
CA VAL A 401 24.94 -3.17 11.27
C VAL A 401 25.95 -3.36 10.14
N ASP A 402 26.39 -2.24 9.57
CA ASP A 402 27.41 -2.16 8.53
C ASP A 402 28.42 -1.07 8.89
N LEU A 403 29.71 -1.40 8.95
CA LEU A 403 30.75 -0.45 9.34
C LEU A 403 31.81 -0.32 8.26
N CYS A 404 32.26 0.91 8.03
CA CYS A 404 33.44 1.17 7.20
C CYS A 404 34.73 0.80 7.96
N ASN A 405 35.82 0.68 7.22
CA ASN A 405 37.12 0.28 7.75
C ASN A 405 37.65 1.18 8.88
N THR A 406 37.23 2.45 8.95
CA THR A 406 37.64 3.37 10.02
C THR A 406 36.75 3.31 11.27
N CYS A 407 35.54 2.77 11.14
CA CYS A 407 34.56 2.70 12.22
C CYS A 407 34.51 1.33 12.90
N ILE A 408 35.01 0.27 12.24
CA ILE A 408 35.01 -1.09 12.80
C ILE A 408 35.70 -1.19 14.16
N SER A 409 36.81 -0.47 14.37
CA SER A 409 37.54 -0.47 15.64
C SER A 409 36.89 0.39 16.74
N LYS A 410 35.89 1.19 16.40
CA LYS A 410 35.24 2.17 17.30
C LYS A 410 33.87 1.71 17.78
N TYR A 411 33.33 0.63 17.23
CA TYR A 411 31.98 0.17 17.52
C TYR A 411 32.02 -1.28 18.01
N THR A 412 31.51 -1.51 19.22
CA THR A 412 31.35 -2.85 19.77
C THR A 412 29.97 -3.38 19.40
N HIS A 413 29.92 -4.50 18.69
CA HIS A 413 28.68 -5.17 18.31
C HIS A 413 28.62 -6.58 18.89
N GLU A 414 27.45 -7.00 19.37
CA GLU A 414 27.25 -8.31 20.02
C GLU A 414 27.39 -9.48 19.05
N HIS A 415 27.14 -9.26 17.75
CA HIS A 415 27.25 -10.30 16.72
C HIS A 415 28.56 -10.19 15.94
N PRO A 416 29.09 -11.32 15.43
CA PRO A 416 30.26 -11.30 14.57
C PRO A 416 29.99 -10.51 13.28
N LEU A 417 30.90 -9.58 12.99
CA LEU A 417 30.94 -8.82 11.73
C LEU A 417 31.84 -9.55 10.74
N VAL A 418 31.36 -9.71 9.51
CA VAL A 418 32.09 -10.32 8.40
C VAL A 418 32.69 -9.24 7.53
N GLU A 419 33.97 -9.40 7.20
CA GLU A 419 34.67 -8.56 6.23
C GLU A 419 34.26 -8.94 4.80
N TYR A 420 33.82 -7.96 4.04
CA TYR A 420 33.53 -8.11 2.62
C TYR A 420 34.53 -7.31 1.79
N LEU A 421 35.31 -8.03 0.97
CA LEU A 421 36.40 -7.47 0.17
C LEU A 421 35.98 -7.08 -1.26
N ILE A 422 34.87 -7.63 -1.76
CA ILE A 422 34.38 -7.40 -3.12
C ILE A 422 32.85 -7.26 -3.08
N PRO A 423 32.26 -6.18 -3.62
CA PRO A 423 30.81 -6.03 -3.70
C PRO A 423 30.20 -7.20 -4.49
N LYS A 424 29.11 -7.79 -3.96
CA LYS A 424 28.35 -8.81 -4.71
C LYS A 424 27.67 -8.13 -5.90
N LYS A 425 28.22 -8.42 -7.10
CA LYS A 425 27.74 -8.12 -8.46
C LYS A 425 27.47 -6.64 -8.78
N HIS A 426 28.39 -6.07 -9.56
CA HIS A 426 28.10 -5.06 -10.57
C HIS A 426 26.85 -5.49 -11.35
N TYR A 427 25.81 -4.66 -11.36
CA TYR A 427 24.65 -4.92 -12.20
C TYR A 427 25.03 -4.57 -13.64
N SER A 428 25.11 -5.54 -14.54
CA SER A 428 25.12 -5.27 -15.98
C SER A 428 23.70 -4.88 -16.41
N LEU A 429 23.25 -3.68 -16.04
CA LEU A 429 21.93 -3.15 -16.42
C LEU A 429 21.84 -2.85 -17.93
N GLU A 430 22.98 -2.80 -18.62
CA GLU A 430 23.11 -2.77 -20.09
C GLU A 430 22.13 -3.72 -20.79
N GLN A 431 21.98 -4.97 -20.32
CA GLN A 431 21.10 -5.96 -20.94
C GLN A 431 19.60 -5.67 -20.77
N ILE A 432 19.22 -4.92 -19.73
CA ILE A 432 17.82 -4.61 -19.39
C ILE A 432 17.30 -3.44 -20.20
N PHE A 433 18.14 -2.46 -20.57
CA PHE A 433 17.71 -1.32 -21.39
C PHE A 433 18.12 -1.43 -22.86
N ALA A 434 19.13 -2.24 -23.22
CA ALA A 434 19.51 -2.51 -24.60
C ALA A 434 18.41 -3.23 -25.42
N SER A 435 17.38 -3.76 -24.75
CA SER A 435 16.26 -4.50 -25.33
C SER A 435 14.92 -3.76 -25.25
N VAL A 436 14.90 -2.48 -24.87
CA VAL A 436 13.65 -1.69 -24.83
C VAL A 436 13.39 -1.10 -26.23
N PRO A 437 12.24 -1.37 -26.86
CA PRO A 437 11.98 -0.86 -28.20
C PRO A 437 11.59 0.64 -28.19
N HIS A 438 10.70 1.08 -27.28
CA HIS A 438 10.17 2.45 -27.22
C HIS A 438 9.83 2.89 -25.77
N LEU A 439 10.08 4.15 -25.41
CA LEU A 439 9.51 4.81 -24.22
C LEU A 439 8.40 5.78 -24.63
N LEU A 440 7.47 6.05 -23.71
CA LEU A 440 6.43 7.06 -23.91
C LEU A 440 6.95 8.44 -23.50
N GLY A 441 6.77 9.42 -24.38
CA GLY A 441 7.00 10.83 -24.05
C GLY A 441 5.87 11.43 -23.20
N PRO A 442 6.03 12.67 -22.70
CA PRO A 442 5.03 13.34 -21.84
C PRO A 442 3.63 13.52 -22.47
N ASN A 443 3.50 13.33 -23.80
CA ASN A 443 2.23 13.41 -24.53
C ASN A 443 1.67 12.02 -24.93
N ASN A 444 2.17 10.92 -24.35
CA ASN A 444 1.78 9.55 -24.70
C ASN A 444 2.08 9.14 -26.15
N GLU A 445 2.93 9.88 -26.86
CA GLU A 445 3.41 9.52 -28.20
C GLU A 445 4.57 8.51 -28.09
N GLU A 446 4.54 7.46 -28.92
CA GLU A 446 5.62 6.48 -29.08
C GLU A 446 6.82 7.16 -29.73
N GLN A 447 7.73 7.71 -28.93
CA GLN A 447 8.98 8.25 -29.44
C GLN A 447 10.06 8.08 -28.39
N ILE A 448 11.08 7.29 -28.75
CA ILE A 448 12.50 7.33 -28.34
C ILE A 448 13.01 5.89 -28.20
N GLU A 449 13.85 5.46 -29.14
CA GLU A 449 14.63 4.21 -29.03
C GLU A 449 15.53 4.29 -27.79
N THR A 450 15.61 3.27 -26.95
CA THR A 450 16.47 3.32 -25.75
C THR A 450 17.96 3.32 -26.00
N LYS A 451 18.41 3.01 -27.22
CA LYS A 451 19.76 3.34 -27.67
C LYS A 451 20.04 4.85 -27.65
N SER A 452 19.01 5.68 -27.49
CA SER A 452 19.11 7.13 -27.32
C SER A 452 18.83 7.64 -25.90
N LEU A 453 18.50 6.78 -24.93
CA LEU A 453 18.43 7.17 -23.50
C LEU A 453 19.74 7.78 -22.99
N TRP A 454 20.85 7.40 -23.61
CA TRP A 454 22.19 7.89 -23.30
C TRP A 454 22.81 8.72 -24.44
N LYS A 455 22.03 9.10 -25.48
CA LYS A 455 22.57 9.98 -26.53
C LYS A 455 22.70 11.39 -25.97
N GLY A 456 23.88 11.99 -26.14
CA GLY A 456 24.14 13.38 -25.76
C GLY A 456 24.73 13.56 -24.36
N SER A 457 24.31 14.62 -23.67
CA SER A 457 24.93 15.14 -22.45
C SER A 457 24.49 14.43 -21.14
N ILE A 458 23.65 13.39 -21.23
CA ILE A 458 22.93 12.79 -20.08
C ILE A 458 23.91 12.16 -19.10
N LYS A 459 23.82 12.58 -17.84
CA LYS A 459 24.69 12.16 -16.73
C LYS A 459 24.01 11.21 -15.75
N SER A 460 22.68 11.14 -15.74
CA SER A 460 21.96 10.17 -14.93
C SER A 460 20.51 9.96 -15.38
N ILE A 461 19.92 8.84 -14.96
CA ILE A 461 18.51 8.47 -15.16
C ILE A 461 17.90 8.03 -13.83
N GLY A 462 16.73 8.57 -13.49
CA GLY A 462 15.88 8.12 -12.39
C GLY A 462 14.82 7.11 -12.85
N ILE A 463 14.73 5.94 -12.24
CA ILE A 463 13.65 4.97 -12.41
C ILE A 463 12.64 5.17 -11.29
N TYR A 464 11.46 5.70 -11.63
CA TYR A 464 10.43 6.10 -10.68
C TYR A 464 9.27 5.12 -10.66
N PHE A 465 9.12 4.35 -9.58
CA PHE A 465 7.99 3.46 -9.35
C PHE A 465 6.89 4.17 -8.56
N SER A 466 5.69 4.25 -9.11
CA SER A 466 4.53 4.88 -8.47
C SER A 466 3.21 4.32 -9.05
N ALA A 467 2.09 4.64 -8.41
CA ALA A 467 0.74 4.35 -8.88
C ALA A 467 -0.24 5.37 -8.28
N ASP A 468 -1.36 5.56 -8.95
CA ASP A 468 -2.47 6.40 -8.50
C ASP A 468 -3.36 5.70 -7.48
N SER A 469 -3.65 4.42 -7.70
CA SER A 469 -4.28 3.56 -6.70
C SER A 469 -3.27 2.90 -5.79
N GLY A 470 -3.70 2.60 -4.56
CA GLY A 470 -2.97 1.71 -3.69
C GLY A 470 -2.85 0.33 -4.34
N VAL A 471 -1.69 -0.30 -4.13
CA VAL A 471 -1.46 -1.72 -4.46
C VAL A 471 -2.40 -2.62 -3.66
#